data_AF-A0A5J4N970-F1
#
_entry.id   AF-A0A5J4N970-F1
#
_cell.length_a   1.000
_cell.length_b   1.000
_cell.length_c   1.000
_cell.angle_alpha   90.00
_cell.angle_beta   90.00
_cell.angle_gamma   90.00
#
_symmetry.space_group_name_H-M   'P 1'
#
loop_
_entity.id
_entity.type
_entity.pdbx_description
1 polymer ?
#
loop_
_entity_poly.entity_id
_entity_poly.type
_entity_poly.pdbx_seq_one_letter_code
_entity_poly.pdbx_strand_id
1 'polypeptide(L)'
;MIRVHYFCTFRPGVYFRFLLMRISPAICAARSTINLIYFGSDAYSLAHLRSLQESAVCGDFPALYVKHVVTANDRTPVAHYCKEVHYTYSTWPRHNASSANDLVVRIQDMISSCKPVNLLGLVISFGRRLPPKLISAFPNGCINVHPSLLPRWRGPCPLFHTLLAGDRVTGITVIRLSSEEHVLDSGPVLYQRSLRLLPEPLTTWQLTQHLIPHSIEAMYEVLRNPQSISLDYAPPTQTEIANRTGLTNCHASHLTPEMSYIDWEQQSAGDIVRLWHAFEGTAISLRTQMSISRTIGREDSCAQLYLSGHAPLVVPSVVDQPVTDPQTKVDSQLHEAAYLLAAMPESFPHGGLVYLRSQWNPSHHLLPFAFVSCKPESELSPQPESQRSWLAISSVKVRWPGSSRPDLRLLTALDLFNGYLKELPSLRLSSPHRVPQGCHLFNGFSSSTNPFWPPPKPWTVLTEPVLLPGSIVHKSCVPSHIVDCRRCSDV
;
A
#
# COMPACT_ATOMS: atom_id res chain seq x y z
N MET A 1 11.82 -1.11 28.81
CA MET A 1 11.65 -2.40 28.09
C MET A 1 10.20 -2.84 28.25
N ILE A 2 9.32 -2.41 27.35
CA ILE A 2 8.00 -3.03 27.14
C ILE A 2 7.97 -3.35 25.66
N ARG A 3 8.26 -4.61 25.33
CA ARG A 3 8.08 -5.14 23.98
C ARG A 3 6.57 -5.20 23.76
N VAL A 4 6.04 -4.22 23.02
CA VAL A 4 4.69 -4.31 22.48
C VAL A 4 4.70 -5.34 21.36
N HIS A 5 4.55 -6.61 21.74
CA HIS A 5 4.21 -7.68 20.82
C HIS A 5 2.71 -7.56 20.45
N TYR A 6 2.36 -6.62 19.58
CA TYR A 6 1.16 -6.77 18.76
C TYR A 6 1.52 -7.52 17.49
N PHE A 7 1.85 -8.80 17.67
CA PHE A 7 1.74 -9.79 16.61
C PHE A 7 0.69 -10.80 17.08
N CYS A 8 -0.58 -10.43 16.90
CA CYS A 8 -1.59 -11.46 16.76
C CYS A 8 -1.24 -12.21 15.49
N THR A 9 -0.64 -13.39 15.65
CA THR A 9 -0.61 -14.40 14.61
C THR A 9 -2.06 -14.59 14.15
N PHE A 10 -2.34 -14.16 12.92
CA PHE A 10 -3.65 -14.29 12.31
C PHE A 10 -3.99 -15.78 12.29
N ARG A 11 -4.83 -16.23 13.22
CA ARG A 11 -5.44 -17.57 13.21
C ARG A 11 -6.78 -17.42 12.47
N PRO A 12 -6.87 -17.83 11.19
CA PRO A 12 -8.04 -17.59 10.36
C PRO A 12 -9.35 -18.08 11.00
N GLY A 13 -9.31 -19.25 11.67
CA GLY A 13 -10.51 -19.92 12.16
C GLY A 13 -11.27 -19.24 13.32
N VAL A 14 -10.65 -18.37 14.11
CA VAL A 14 -11.35 -17.70 15.25
C VAL A 14 -12.13 -16.47 14.78
N TYR A 15 -11.57 -15.71 13.84
CA TYR A 15 -12.25 -14.53 13.27
C TYR A 15 -13.36 -14.94 12.29
N PHE A 16 -13.20 -16.07 11.61
CA PHE A 16 -14.17 -16.58 10.64
C PHE A 16 -15.55 -16.87 11.27
N ARG A 17 -15.59 -17.50 12.45
CA ARG A 17 -16.85 -17.79 13.16
C ARG A 17 -17.56 -16.51 13.63
N PHE A 18 -16.80 -15.48 14.01
CA PHE A 18 -17.35 -14.16 14.38
C PHE A 18 -17.79 -13.32 13.16
N LEU A 19 -17.11 -13.45 12.01
CA LEU A 19 -17.48 -12.78 10.75
C LEU A 19 -18.82 -13.32 10.23
N LEU A 20 -18.99 -14.65 10.23
CA LEU A 20 -20.25 -15.30 9.85
C LEU A 20 -21.43 -14.87 10.74
N MET A 21 -21.20 -14.69 12.06
CA MET A 21 -22.24 -14.24 12.99
C MET A 21 -22.70 -12.77 12.79
N ARG A 22 -21.91 -11.93 12.10
CA ARG A 22 -22.26 -10.52 11.84
C ARG A 22 -23.05 -10.30 10.55
N ILE A 23 -23.17 -11.33 9.71
CA ILE A 23 -23.86 -11.25 8.42
C ILE A 23 -25.33 -11.62 8.66
N SER A 24 -26.24 -10.68 8.36
CA SER A 24 -27.67 -10.83 8.67
C SER A 24 -28.29 -12.03 7.92
N PRO A 25 -29.12 -12.87 8.57
CA PRO A 25 -29.77 -14.01 7.94
C PRO A 25 -30.88 -13.53 7.00
N ALA A 26 -30.53 -13.20 5.76
CA ALA A 26 -31.49 -12.89 4.72
C ALA A 26 -31.79 -14.15 3.88
N ILE A 27 -32.94 -14.75 4.17
CA ILE A 27 -33.79 -15.61 3.32
C ILE A 27 -33.01 -16.48 2.30
N CYS A 28 -32.58 -17.66 2.74
CA CYS A 28 -32.17 -18.74 1.84
C CYS A 28 -33.39 -19.26 1.05
N ALA A 29 -33.60 -18.76 -0.17
CA ALA A 29 -34.29 -19.53 -1.20
C ALA A 29 -33.48 -20.82 -1.45
N ALA A 30 -34.16 -21.94 -1.72
CA ALA A 30 -33.63 -23.30 -1.88
C ALA A 30 -32.12 -23.38 -2.21
N ARG A 31 -31.33 -24.06 -1.36
CA ARG A 31 -29.85 -24.16 -1.41
C ARG A 31 -29.30 -24.34 -2.84
N SER A 32 -29.04 -23.23 -3.53
CA SER A 32 -28.44 -23.25 -4.85
C SER A 32 -26.94 -23.50 -4.69
N THR A 33 -26.43 -24.51 -5.38
CA THR A 33 -25.02 -24.87 -5.40
C THR A 33 -24.26 -23.95 -6.34
N ILE A 34 -23.14 -23.36 -5.94
CA ILE A 34 -22.25 -22.56 -6.83
C ILE A 34 -20.89 -23.28 -6.93
N ASN A 35 -20.48 -23.61 -8.15
CA ASN A 35 -19.17 -24.15 -8.44
C ASN A 35 -18.22 -23.01 -8.83
N LEU A 36 -17.03 -23.01 -8.26
CA LEU A 36 -16.03 -21.96 -8.43
C LEU A 36 -14.79 -22.52 -9.12
N ILE A 37 -14.29 -21.79 -10.11
CA ILE A 37 -12.87 -21.86 -10.49
C ILE A 37 -12.19 -20.64 -9.91
N TYR A 38 -11.24 -20.91 -9.03
CA TYR A 38 -10.56 -19.87 -8.25
C TYR A 38 -9.27 -19.45 -8.94
N PHE A 39 -9.07 -18.14 -9.15
CA PHE A 39 -7.84 -17.57 -9.70
C PHE A 39 -7.18 -16.67 -8.65
N GLY A 40 -6.03 -17.09 -8.13
CA GLY A 40 -5.31 -16.34 -7.10
C GLY A 40 -3.89 -16.85 -6.89
N SER A 41 -3.00 -15.96 -6.44
CA SER A 41 -1.57 -16.28 -6.33
C SER A 41 -0.97 -15.91 -4.96
N ASP A 42 -1.21 -14.71 -4.45
CA ASP A 42 -0.50 -14.18 -3.28
C ASP A 42 -1.16 -14.50 -1.92
N ALA A 43 -0.61 -13.95 -0.84
CA ALA A 43 -1.16 -14.11 0.51
C ALA A 43 -2.55 -13.49 0.68
N TYR A 44 -2.86 -12.42 -0.06
CA TYR A 44 -4.18 -11.77 -0.05
C TYR A 44 -5.25 -12.72 -0.59
N SER A 45 -5.00 -13.31 -1.75
CA SER A 45 -5.87 -14.31 -2.35
C SER A 45 -5.90 -15.63 -1.55
N LEU A 46 -4.81 -16.06 -0.93
CA LEU A 46 -4.80 -17.26 -0.09
C LEU A 46 -5.80 -17.17 1.06
N ALA A 47 -5.93 -15.99 1.70
CA ALA A 47 -6.90 -15.79 2.78
C ALA A 47 -8.35 -16.05 2.32
N HIS A 48 -8.69 -15.65 1.09
CA HIS A 48 -10.01 -15.88 0.51
C HIS A 48 -10.24 -17.36 0.20
N LEU A 49 -9.27 -18.05 -0.40
CA LEU A 49 -9.37 -19.49 -0.68
C LEU A 49 -9.59 -20.30 0.61
N ARG A 50 -8.87 -19.97 1.69
CA ARG A 50 -9.07 -20.57 3.02
C ARG A 50 -10.48 -20.34 3.53
N SER A 51 -10.98 -19.11 3.43
CA SER A 51 -12.34 -18.78 3.87
C SER A 51 -13.41 -19.61 3.12
N LEU A 52 -13.25 -19.80 1.80
CA LEU A 52 -14.16 -20.61 0.99
C LEU A 52 -14.21 -22.07 1.47
N GLN A 53 -13.05 -22.65 1.77
CA GLN A 53 -12.96 -24.02 2.28
C GLN A 53 -13.62 -24.16 3.67
N GLU A 54 -13.45 -23.18 4.55
CA GLU A 54 -14.09 -23.16 5.88
C GLU A 54 -15.61 -22.93 5.78
N SER A 55 -16.08 -22.11 4.82
CA SER A 55 -17.51 -21.83 4.64
C SER A 55 -18.33 -23.01 4.13
N ALA A 56 -17.71 -23.97 3.44
CA ALA A 56 -18.39 -25.18 2.98
C ALA A 56 -18.97 -26.02 4.13
N VAL A 57 -18.66 -25.67 5.38
CA VAL A 57 -19.11 -26.33 6.61
C VAL A 57 -20.26 -25.57 7.31
N CYS A 58 -20.54 -24.31 6.95
CA CYS A 58 -21.54 -23.45 7.63
C CYS A 58 -22.81 -23.28 6.80
N GLY A 59 -23.97 -23.59 7.39
CA GLY A 59 -25.25 -23.79 6.69
C GLY A 59 -25.98 -22.53 6.18
N ASP A 60 -25.38 -21.35 6.31
CA ASP A 60 -26.01 -20.04 6.03
C ASP A 60 -25.76 -19.51 4.60
N PHE A 61 -24.99 -20.25 3.77
CA PHE A 61 -24.61 -19.83 2.42
C PHE A 61 -25.10 -20.83 1.36
N PRO A 62 -25.25 -20.41 0.08
CA PRO A 62 -25.28 -21.36 -1.02
C PRO A 62 -24.07 -22.30 -0.91
N ALA A 63 -24.24 -23.57 -1.23
CA ALA A 63 -23.13 -24.52 -1.13
C ALA A 63 -22.05 -24.15 -2.17
N LEU A 64 -20.96 -23.54 -1.70
CA LEU A 64 -19.84 -23.09 -2.51
C LEU A 64 -18.81 -24.22 -2.67
N TYR A 65 -18.51 -24.60 -3.90
CA TYR A 65 -17.53 -25.64 -4.18
C TYR A 65 -16.42 -25.10 -5.08
N VAL A 66 -15.22 -24.95 -4.53
CA VAL A 66 -14.01 -24.71 -5.32
C VAL A 66 -13.66 -26.01 -6.05
N LYS A 67 -13.92 -26.05 -7.36
CA LYS A 67 -13.67 -27.23 -8.21
C LYS A 67 -12.24 -27.31 -8.70
N HIS A 68 -11.62 -26.15 -8.94
CA HIS A 68 -10.25 -26.06 -9.42
C HIS A 68 -9.63 -24.74 -9.02
N VAL A 69 -8.33 -24.75 -8.74
CA VAL A 69 -7.55 -23.55 -8.42
C VAL A 69 -6.53 -23.27 -9.53
N VAL A 70 -6.40 -22.01 -9.92
CA VAL A 70 -5.43 -21.54 -10.91
C VAL A 70 -4.55 -20.49 -10.24
N THR A 71 -3.24 -20.69 -10.31
CA THR A 71 -2.24 -19.82 -9.69
C THR A 71 -1.09 -19.48 -10.65
N ALA A 72 -0.37 -18.38 -10.44
CA ALA A 72 0.63 -17.92 -11.39
C ALA A 72 1.85 -18.85 -11.55
N ASN A 73 2.24 -19.60 -10.52
CA ASN A 73 3.31 -20.60 -10.53
C ASN A 73 3.34 -21.42 -9.22
N ASP A 74 4.19 -22.45 -9.17
CA ASP A 74 4.29 -23.38 -8.03
C ASP A 74 4.95 -22.81 -6.76
N ARG A 75 5.54 -21.62 -6.82
CA ARG A 75 6.18 -20.94 -5.68
C ARG A 75 5.23 -19.99 -4.94
N THR A 76 3.99 -19.89 -5.42
CA THR A 76 2.99 -19.00 -4.84
C THR A 76 2.43 -19.54 -3.52
N PRO A 77 2.06 -18.67 -2.55
CA PRO A 77 1.37 -19.09 -1.34
C PRO A 77 0.12 -19.96 -1.61
N VAL A 78 -0.64 -19.65 -2.66
CA VAL A 78 -1.81 -20.45 -3.06
C VAL A 78 -1.41 -21.85 -3.53
N ALA A 79 -0.38 -22.00 -4.36
CA ALA A 79 0.10 -23.32 -4.81
C ALA A 79 0.58 -24.18 -3.63
N HIS A 80 1.33 -23.57 -2.71
CA HIS A 80 1.79 -24.25 -1.50
C HIS A 80 0.60 -24.78 -0.68
N TYR A 81 -0.39 -23.93 -0.42
CA TYR A 81 -1.60 -24.34 0.28
C TYR A 81 -2.35 -25.46 -0.43
N CYS A 82 -2.52 -25.38 -1.75
CA CYS A 82 -3.18 -26.43 -2.52
C CYS A 82 -2.48 -27.79 -2.38
N LYS A 83 -1.14 -27.82 -2.36
CA LYS A 83 -0.38 -29.05 -2.09
C LYS A 83 -0.63 -29.59 -0.69
N GLU A 84 -0.62 -28.71 0.33
CA GLU A 84 -0.83 -29.09 1.73
C GLU A 84 -2.20 -29.76 1.95
N VAL A 85 -3.27 -29.15 1.42
CA VAL A 85 -4.64 -29.65 1.59
C VAL A 85 -5.11 -30.54 0.44
N HIS A 86 -4.20 -30.92 -0.47
CA HIS A 86 -4.46 -31.79 -1.62
C HIS A 86 -5.58 -31.27 -2.56
N TYR A 87 -5.69 -29.95 -2.70
CA TYR A 87 -6.55 -29.33 -3.70
C TYR A 87 -5.99 -29.50 -5.11
N THR A 88 -6.84 -29.84 -6.07
CA THR A 88 -6.47 -29.81 -7.49
C THR A 88 -6.23 -28.37 -7.94
N TYR A 89 -5.04 -28.12 -8.51
CA TYR A 89 -4.68 -26.82 -9.04
C TYR A 89 -3.87 -26.93 -10.34
N SER A 90 -3.83 -25.83 -11.10
CA SER A 90 -2.93 -25.67 -12.25
C SER A 90 -2.17 -24.35 -12.17
N THR A 91 -1.01 -24.32 -12.81
CA THR A 91 -0.24 -23.08 -12.97
C THR A 91 -0.58 -22.40 -14.28
N TRP A 92 -0.59 -21.07 -14.27
CA TRP A 92 -0.88 -20.26 -15.44
C TRP A 92 0.38 -19.59 -15.99
N PRO A 93 0.90 -20.03 -17.14
CA PRO A 93 2.07 -19.41 -17.73
C PRO A 93 1.74 -18.01 -18.27
N ARG A 94 2.76 -17.16 -18.31
CA ARG A 94 2.63 -15.72 -18.62
C ARG A 94 2.34 -15.42 -20.09
N HIS A 95 2.49 -16.39 -21.02
CA HIS A 95 2.43 -16.14 -22.48
C HIS A 95 1.99 -17.35 -23.33
N ASN A 96 1.32 -18.37 -22.76
CA ASN A 96 0.96 -19.57 -23.52
C ASN A 96 -0.56 -19.63 -23.81
N ALA A 97 -0.94 -19.36 -25.06
CA ALA A 97 -2.32 -19.48 -25.52
C ALA A 97 -2.90 -20.90 -25.32
N SER A 98 -2.03 -21.93 -25.34
CA SER A 98 -2.43 -23.31 -25.10
C SER A 98 -3.02 -23.49 -23.70
N SER A 99 -2.44 -22.87 -22.66
CA SER A 99 -2.95 -23.01 -21.29
C SER A 99 -4.34 -22.41 -21.08
N ALA A 100 -4.66 -21.33 -21.81
CA ALA A 100 -6.01 -20.78 -21.82
C ALA A 100 -7.00 -21.71 -22.53
N ASN A 101 -6.60 -22.28 -23.68
CA ASN A 101 -7.43 -23.24 -24.39
C ASN A 101 -7.66 -24.52 -23.58
N ASP A 102 -6.63 -25.04 -22.91
CA ASP A 102 -6.73 -26.22 -22.04
C ASP A 102 -7.70 -25.98 -20.89
N LEU A 103 -7.67 -24.79 -20.28
CA LEU A 103 -8.60 -24.45 -19.20
C LEU A 103 -10.02 -24.27 -19.74
N VAL A 104 -10.21 -23.70 -20.94
CA VAL A 104 -11.51 -23.61 -21.60
C VAL A 104 -12.09 -25.01 -21.85
N VAL A 105 -11.29 -25.96 -22.34
CA VAL A 105 -11.73 -27.37 -22.51
C VAL A 105 -12.15 -27.96 -21.18
N ARG A 106 -11.35 -27.79 -20.12
CA ARG A 106 -11.72 -28.26 -18.77
C ARG A 106 -13.00 -27.61 -18.25
N ILE A 107 -13.22 -26.33 -18.52
CA ILE A 107 -14.45 -25.61 -18.17
C ILE A 107 -15.65 -26.23 -18.90
N GLN A 108 -15.52 -26.52 -20.20
CA GLN A 108 -16.56 -27.17 -20.99
C GLN A 108 -16.87 -28.58 -20.47
N ASP A 109 -15.85 -29.36 -20.09
CA ASP A 109 -16.04 -30.67 -19.46
C ASP A 109 -16.76 -30.56 -18.10
N MET A 110 -16.39 -29.57 -17.29
CA MET A 110 -17.05 -29.29 -16.00
C MET A 110 -18.50 -28.85 -16.19
N ILE A 111 -18.79 -28.00 -17.17
CA ILE A 111 -20.15 -27.57 -17.53
C ILE A 111 -20.98 -28.78 -17.96
N SER A 112 -20.42 -29.68 -18.76
CA SER A 112 -21.12 -30.87 -19.26
C SER A 112 -21.43 -31.89 -18.16
N SER A 113 -20.59 -31.96 -17.12
CA SER A 113 -20.72 -32.89 -15.99
C SER A 113 -21.51 -32.34 -14.79
N CYS A 114 -21.60 -31.02 -14.62
CA CYS A 114 -22.32 -30.39 -13.51
C CYS A 114 -23.76 -30.04 -13.88
N LYS A 115 -24.76 -30.58 -13.15
CA LYS A 115 -26.17 -30.18 -13.26
C LYS A 115 -26.72 -29.80 -11.87
N PRO A 116 -27.30 -28.59 -11.67
CA PRO A 116 -27.39 -27.48 -12.62
C PRO A 116 -26.03 -26.85 -12.94
N VAL A 117 -25.92 -26.25 -14.14
CA VAL A 117 -24.71 -25.55 -14.59
C VAL A 117 -24.63 -24.20 -13.86
N ASN A 118 -24.06 -24.21 -12.65
CA ASN A 118 -23.80 -23.03 -11.86
C ASN A 118 -22.29 -22.93 -11.63
N LEU A 119 -21.57 -22.35 -12.61
CA LEU A 119 -20.11 -22.24 -12.62
C LEU A 119 -19.69 -20.77 -12.77
N LEU A 120 -18.87 -20.29 -11.86
CA LEU A 120 -18.40 -18.91 -11.76
C LEU A 120 -16.87 -18.87 -11.69
N GLY A 121 -16.25 -17.93 -12.42
CA GLY A 121 -14.84 -17.61 -12.27
C GLY A 121 -14.64 -16.60 -11.15
N LEU A 122 -13.89 -16.95 -10.11
CA LEU A 122 -13.62 -16.06 -8.98
C LEU A 122 -12.15 -15.63 -9.02
N VAL A 123 -11.91 -14.35 -9.31
CA VAL A 123 -10.57 -13.77 -9.47
C VAL A 123 -10.25 -12.89 -8.27
N ILE A 124 -9.12 -13.17 -7.62
CA ILE A 124 -8.65 -12.40 -6.47
C ILE A 124 -7.12 -12.37 -6.51
N SER A 125 -6.52 -11.19 -6.68
CA SER A 125 -5.06 -10.99 -6.73
C SER A 125 -4.28 -12.09 -7.48
N PHE A 126 -4.75 -12.41 -8.69
CA PHE A 126 -4.15 -13.46 -9.51
C PHE A 126 -2.80 -13.03 -10.12
N GLY A 127 -2.64 -11.73 -10.39
CA GLY A 127 -1.42 -11.15 -10.98
C GLY A 127 -1.24 -11.44 -12.48
N ARG A 128 -2.29 -11.94 -13.15
CA ARG A 128 -2.33 -12.22 -14.59
C ARG A 128 -3.66 -11.76 -15.18
N ARG A 129 -3.64 -11.39 -16.46
CA ARG A 129 -4.85 -11.08 -17.23
C ARG A 129 -5.51 -12.38 -17.70
N LEU A 130 -6.83 -12.47 -17.52
CA LEU A 130 -7.62 -13.53 -18.15
C LEU A 130 -8.00 -13.11 -19.59
N PRO A 131 -7.80 -13.98 -20.59
CA PRO A 131 -8.19 -13.67 -21.96
C PRO A 131 -9.73 -13.67 -22.09
N PRO A 132 -10.32 -12.81 -22.95
CA PRO A 132 -11.75 -12.77 -23.24
C PRO A 132 -12.41 -14.13 -23.42
N LYS A 133 -11.81 -14.98 -24.27
CA LYS A 133 -12.32 -16.34 -24.56
C LYS A 133 -12.51 -17.19 -23.30
N LEU A 134 -11.63 -17.03 -22.31
CA LEU A 134 -11.75 -17.74 -21.04
C LEU A 134 -12.88 -17.15 -20.19
N ILE A 135 -12.99 -15.82 -20.12
CA ILE A 135 -14.06 -15.14 -19.36
C ILE A 135 -15.44 -15.54 -19.92
N SER A 136 -15.61 -15.54 -21.24
CA SER A 136 -16.85 -15.93 -21.91
C SER A 136 -17.19 -17.42 -21.79
N ALA A 137 -16.24 -18.27 -21.37
CA ALA A 137 -16.52 -19.69 -21.16
C ALA A 137 -17.29 -19.96 -19.86
N PHE A 138 -17.35 -19.00 -18.93
CA PHE A 138 -18.07 -19.15 -17.67
C PHE A 138 -19.56 -18.76 -17.83
N PRO A 139 -20.51 -19.67 -17.52
CA PRO A 139 -21.94 -19.40 -17.63
C PRO A 139 -22.43 -18.23 -16.77
N ASN A 140 -21.82 -18.03 -15.59
CA ASN A 140 -22.12 -16.87 -14.73
C ASN A 140 -21.05 -15.77 -14.84
N GLY A 141 -20.22 -15.85 -15.88
CA GLY A 141 -19.07 -14.96 -16.09
C GLY A 141 -17.98 -15.13 -15.02
N CYS A 142 -17.15 -14.10 -14.90
CA CYS A 142 -16.13 -14.00 -13.86
C CYS A 142 -16.35 -12.75 -13.02
N ILE A 143 -16.07 -12.83 -11.73
CA ILE A 143 -16.01 -11.69 -10.83
C ILE A 143 -14.58 -11.48 -10.32
N ASN A 144 -14.21 -10.23 -10.10
CA ASN A 144 -12.92 -9.85 -9.50
C ASN A 144 -13.15 -9.09 -8.20
N VAL A 145 -12.45 -9.47 -7.14
CA VAL A 145 -12.43 -8.75 -5.86
C VAL A 145 -11.21 -7.85 -5.84
N HIS A 146 -11.44 -6.55 -6.06
CA HIS A 146 -10.40 -5.55 -6.25
C HIS A 146 -10.22 -4.69 -4.99
N PRO A 147 -8.99 -4.55 -4.45
CA PRO A 147 -8.76 -3.86 -3.18
C PRO A 147 -8.59 -2.35 -3.35
N SER A 148 -9.54 -1.70 -4.03
CA SER A 148 -9.68 -0.25 -4.07
C SER A 148 -11.15 0.16 -4.28
N LEU A 149 -11.43 1.47 -4.14
CA LEU A 149 -12.70 2.08 -4.54
C LEU A 149 -12.70 2.45 -6.03
N LEU A 150 -12.98 1.47 -6.89
CA LEU A 150 -13.04 1.70 -8.33
C LEU A 150 -14.09 2.78 -8.68
N PRO A 151 -13.79 3.68 -9.65
CA PRO A 151 -12.68 3.63 -10.60
C PRO A 151 -11.32 4.16 -10.09
N ARG A 152 -11.21 4.55 -8.82
CA ARG A 152 -9.92 4.96 -8.25
C ARG A 152 -9.01 3.73 -8.09
N TRP A 153 -7.81 3.79 -8.68
CA TRP A 153 -6.78 2.75 -8.64
C TRP A 153 -7.14 1.45 -9.36
N ARG A 154 -7.54 1.53 -10.63
CA ARG A 154 -7.57 0.37 -11.55
C ARG A 154 -6.17 -0.17 -11.79
N GLY A 155 -6.01 -1.47 -11.97
CA GLY A 155 -4.75 -2.07 -12.37
C GLY A 155 -4.00 -2.78 -11.24
N PRO A 156 -2.73 -3.14 -11.47
CA PRO A 156 -2.06 -4.21 -10.71
C PRO A 156 -1.57 -3.86 -9.30
N CYS A 157 -1.40 -2.59 -8.93
CA CYS A 157 -0.79 -2.22 -7.64
C CYS A 157 -1.62 -1.20 -6.81
N PRO A 158 -2.94 -1.40 -6.62
CA PRO A 158 -3.83 -0.41 -6.03
C PRO A 158 -3.44 0.03 -4.61
N LEU A 159 -2.96 -0.89 -3.78
CA LEU A 159 -2.59 -0.61 -2.39
C LEU A 159 -1.38 0.32 -2.29
N PHE A 160 -0.37 0.07 -3.11
CA PHE A 160 0.81 0.93 -3.20
C PHE A 160 0.42 2.35 -3.59
N HIS A 161 -0.42 2.50 -4.62
CA HIS A 161 -0.84 3.81 -5.11
C HIS A 161 -1.79 4.55 -4.15
N THR A 162 -2.64 3.81 -3.42
CA THR A 162 -3.48 4.36 -2.33
C THR A 162 -2.60 5.05 -1.28
N LEU A 163 -1.52 4.38 -0.85
CA LEU A 163 -0.57 4.93 0.14
C LEU A 163 0.25 6.08 -0.43
N LEU A 164 0.75 5.92 -1.67
CA LEU A 164 1.55 6.93 -2.36
C LEU A 164 0.80 8.27 -2.49
N ALA A 165 -0.46 8.22 -2.91
CA ALA A 165 -1.30 9.41 -3.05
C ALA A 165 -1.80 9.98 -1.71
N GLY A 166 -1.54 9.30 -0.58
CA GLY A 166 -1.97 9.75 0.74
C GLY A 166 -3.48 9.65 0.97
N ASP A 167 -4.16 8.72 0.29
CA ASP A 167 -5.62 8.53 0.42
C ASP A 167 -6.01 8.29 1.88
N ARG A 168 -7.02 9.02 2.35
CA ARG A 168 -7.61 8.84 3.69
C ARG A 168 -8.80 7.89 3.67
N VAL A 169 -9.29 7.57 2.48
CA VAL A 169 -10.37 6.61 2.26
C VAL A 169 -9.98 5.67 1.12
N THR A 170 -10.12 4.37 1.36
CA THR A 170 -10.00 3.31 0.36
C THR A 170 -11.18 2.33 0.50
N GLY A 171 -11.10 1.14 -0.06
CA GLY A 171 -12.18 0.18 0.03
C GLY A 171 -11.97 -1.07 -0.80
N ILE A 172 -13.03 -1.86 -0.90
CA ILE A 172 -13.09 -3.06 -1.74
C ILE A 172 -14.17 -2.85 -2.77
N THR A 173 -13.89 -3.20 -4.02
CA THR A 173 -14.90 -3.27 -5.09
C THR A 173 -14.92 -4.68 -5.65
N VAL A 174 -16.11 -5.29 -5.70
CA VAL A 174 -16.34 -6.50 -6.48
C VAL A 174 -16.95 -6.11 -7.81
N ILE A 175 -16.28 -6.48 -8.90
CA ILE A 175 -16.71 -6.17 -10.26
C ILE A 175 -17.01 -7.45 -11.03
N ARG A 176 -17.86 -7.35 -12.05
CA ARG A 176 -17.91 -8.37 -13.10
C ARG A 176 -16.79 -8.10 -14.11
N LEU A 177 -16.02 -9.11 -14.48
CA LEU A 177 -14.99 -8.95 -15.50
C LEU A 177 -15.64 -8.81 -16.89
N SER A 178 -15.13 -7.86 -17.67
CA SER A 178 -15.53 -7.71 -19.07
C SER A 178 -14.79 -8.73 -19.94
N SER A 179 -15.48 -9.24 -20.96
CA SER A 179 -14.88 -10.03 -22.03
C SER A 179 -14.29 -9.16 -23.14
N GLU A 180 -14.19 -7.85 -22.96
CA GLU A 180 -13.56 -6.95 -23.94
C GLU A 180 -12.03 -6.97 -23.82
N GLU A 181 -11.37 -6.91 -24.97
CA GLU A 181 -9.91 -6.78 -25.04
C GLU A 181 -9.45 -5.44 -24.47
N HIS A 182 -8.24 -5.39 -23.93
CA HIS A 182 -7.62 -4.17 -23.37
C HIS A 182 -8.31 -3.52 -22.17
N VAL A 183 -9.48 -3.99 -21.74
CA VAL A 183 -10.14 -3.59 -20.49
C VAL A 183 -9.54 -4.30 -19.27
N LEU A 184 -9.03 -3.56 -18.28
CA LEU A 184 -8.58 -4.06 -16.97
C LEU A 184 -9.37 -3.36 -15.86
N ASP A 185 -9.88 -4.11 -14.90
CA ASP A 185 -10.59 -3.60 -13.71
C ASP A 185 -11.65 -2.52 -13.98
N SER A 186 -12.27 -2.53 -15.17
CA SER A 186 -13.22 -1.49 -15.60
C SER A 186 -14.65 -2.00 -15.76
N GLY A 187 -14.89 -3.27 -15.45
CA GLY A 187 -16.22 -3.86 -15.51
C GLY A 187 -17.16 -3.27 -14.44
N PRO A 188 -18.47 -3.51 -14.59
CA PRO A 188 -19.47 -2.89 -13.75
C PRO A 188 -19.41 -3.41 -12.30
N VAL A 189 -19.85 -2.57 -11.36
CA VAL A 189 -19.66 -2.76 -9.92
C VAL A 189 -20.84 -3.54 -9.33
N LEU A 190 -20.56 -4.75 -8.84
CA LEU A 190 -21.55 -5.60 -8.17
C LEU A 190 -21.74 -5.21 -6.71
N TYR A 191 -20.65 -4.85 -6.05
CA TYR A 191 -20.63 -4.44 -4.65
C TYR A 191 -19.42 -3.54 -4.41
N GLN A 192 -19.55 -2.56 -3.54
CA GLN A 192 -18.43 -1.73 -3.13
C GLN A 192 -18.57 -1.36 -1.66
N ARG A 193 -17.46 -1.40 -0.92
CA ARG A 193 -17.39 -0.97 0.48
C ARG A 193 -16.28 0.04 0.68
N SER A 194 -16.62 1.20 1.21
CA SER A 194 -15.65 2.23 1.60
C SER A 194 -15.16 2.05 3.03
N LEU A 195 -13.90 2.41 3.25
CA LEU A 195 -13.17 2.24 4.50
C LEU A 195 -12.29 3.46 4.73
N ARG A 196 -12.42 4.09 5.90
CA ARG A 196 -11.53 5.16 6.32
C ARG A 196 -10.21 4.56 6.80
N LEU A 197 -9.10 5.10 6.30
CA LEU A 197 -7.76 4.74 6.75
C LEU A 197 -7.38 5.52 8.00
N LEU A 198 -6.57 4.89 8.84
CA LEU A 198 -5.97 5.55 9.99
C LEU A 198 -5.00 6.66 9.52
N PRO A 199 -4.78 7.71 10.34
CA PRO A 199 -3.94 8.83 9.96
C PRO A 199 -2.46 8.47 9.84
N GLU A 200 -2.00 7.41 10.53
CA GLU A 200 -0.61 6.97 10.54
C GLU A 200 -0.17 6.33 9.22
N PRO A 201 1.11 6.49 8.81
CA PRO A 201 1.65 5.79 7.65
C PRO A 201 1.53 4.28 7.80
N LEU A 202 0.85 3.63 6.85
CA LEU A 202 0.76 2.19 6.76
C LEU A 202 1.72 1.67 5.70
N THR A 203 2.29 0.48 5.94
CA THR A 203 2.95 -0.28 4.88
C THR A 203 1.93 -0.94 3.98
N THR A 204 2.33 -1.27 2.75
CA THR A 204 1.48 -2.04 1.82
C THR A 204 1.03 -3.37 2.46
N TRP A 205 1.90 -4.02 3.24
CA TRP A 205 1.56 -5.24 3.97
C TRP A 205 0.51 -5.00 5.07
N GLN A 206 0.68 -3.96 5.90
CA GLN A 206 -0.31 -3.62 6.93
C GLN A 206 -1.66 -3.28 6.33
N LEU A 207 -1.69 -2.49 5.25
CA LEU A 207 -2.92 -2.17 4.54
C LEU A 207 -3.57 -3.44 3.95
N THR A 208 -2.77 -4.34 3.40
CA THR A 208 -3.24 -5.65 2.92
C THR A 208 -3.93 -6.42 4.05
N GLN A 209 -3.31 -6.55 5.22
CA GLN A 209 -3.89 -7.24 6.38
C GLN A 209 -5.19 -6.59 6.85
N HIS A 210 -5.24 -5.26 6.87
CA HIS A 210 -6.43 -4.50 7.24
C HIS A 210 -7.60 -4.75 6.28
N LEU A 211 -7.34 -4.90 4.98
CA LEU A 211 -8.36 -5.06 3.96
C LEU A 211 -8.87 -6.50 3.77
N ILE A 212 -8.09 -7.52 4.14
CA ILE A 212 -8.47 -8.94 3.96
C ILE A 212 -9.86 -9.26 4.52
N PRO A 213 -10.21 -8.94 5.79
CA PRO A 213 -11.52 -9.29 6.33
C PRO A 213 -12.67 -8.64 5.56
N HIS A 214 -12.53 -7.37 5.19
CA HIS A 214 -13.53 -6.62 4.42
C HIS A 214 -13.67 -7.14 2.99
N SER A 215 -12.57 -7.64 2.42
CA SER A 215 -12.56 -8.21 1.08
C SER A 215 -13.24 -9.58 1.03
N ILE A 216 -13.00 -10.41 2.05
CA ILE A 216 -13.69 -11.68 2.21
C ILE A 216 -15.19 -11.44 2.40
N GLU A 217 -15.57 -10.48 3.25
CA GLU A 217 -16.96 -10.10 3.44
C GLU A 217 -17.59 -9.65 2.11
N ALA A 218 -16.96 -8.72 1.40
CA ALA A 218 -17.42 -8.24 0.08
C ALA A 218 -17.61 -9.37 -0.94
N MET A 219 -16.69 -10.35 -0.98
CA MET A 219 -16.82 -11.55 -1.80
C MET A 219 -18.09 -12.34 -1.44
N TYR A 220 -18.30 -12.61 -0.15
CA TYR A 220 -19.49 -13.34 0.30
C TYR A 220 -20.80 -12.58 0.07
N GLU A 221 -20.80 -11.24 0.19
CA GLU A 221 -21.96 -10.41 -0.11
C GLU A 221 -22.46 -10.64 -1.54
N VAL A 222 -21.55 -10.70 -2.51
CA VAL A 222 -21.90 -11.02 -3.90
C VAL A 222 -22.30 -12.50 -4.05
N LEU A 223 -21.51 -13.43 -3.51
CA LEU A 223 -21.79 -14.86 -3.68
C LEU A 223 -23.11 -15.32 -3.05
N ARG A 224 -23.59 -14.66 -1.98
CA ARG A 224 -24.88 -15.00 -1.35
C ARG A 224 -26.10 -14.50 -2.11
N ASN A 225 -25.94 -13.54 -3.03
CA ASN A 225 -27.05 -12.95 -3.77
C ASN A 225 -27.12 -13.52 -5.20
N PRO A 226 -28.09 -14.43 -5.49
CA PRO A 226 -28.21 -15.06 -6.81
C PRO A 226 -28.41 -14.06 -7.95
N GLN A 227 -29.06 -12.92 -7.68
CA GLN A 227 -29.26 -11.88 -8.70
C GLN A 227 -27.93 -11.23 -9.09
N SER A 228 -27.02 -11.03 -8.14
CA SER A 228 -25.73 -10.40 -8.40
C SER A 228 -24.78 -11.26 -9.25
N ILE A 229 -24.95 -12.59 -9.22
CA ILE A 229 -24.18 -13.52 -10.07
C ILE A 229 -24.87 -13.83 -11.40
N SER A 230 -26.14 -13.42 -11.58
CA SER A 230 -26.84 -13.56 -12.86
C SER A 230 -26.27 -12.60 -13.90
N LEU A 231 -26.05 -13.11 -15.12
CA LEU A 231 -25.65 -12.29 -16.27
C LEU A 231 -26.75 -11.32 -16.73
N ASP A 232 -28.01 -11.61 -16.42
CA ASP A 232 -29.15 -10.75 -16.78
C ASP A 232 -29.21 -9.49 -15.91
N TYR A 233 -28.53 -9.49 -14.75
CA TYR A 233 -28.42 -8.30 -13.92
C TYR A 233 -27.43 -7.32 -14.54
N ALA A 234 -27.90 -6.08 -14.74
CA ALA A 234 -27.12 -4.93 -15.20
C ALA A 234 -26.69 -4.04 -14.01
N PRO A 235 -25.54 -4.33 -13.35
CA PRO A 235 -24.96 -3.48 -12.31
C PRO A 235 -24.51 -2.11 -12.85
N PRO A 236 -24.39 -1.09 -11.97
CA PRO A 236 -23.90 0.21 -12.37
C PRO A 236 -22.47 0.14 -12.94
N THR A 237 -22.25 0.90 -14.00
CA THR A 237 -20.92 1.14 -14.57
C THR A 237 -20.07 1.97 -13.62
N GLN A 238 -18.75 1.84 -13.71
CA GLN A 238 -17.86 2.68 -12.90
C GLN A 238 -17.96 4.17 -13.23
N THR A 239 -18.40 4.53 -14.44
CA THR A 239 -18.67 5.92 -14.82
C THR A 239 -19.86 6.48 -14.04
N GLU A 240 -20.94 5.71 -13.90
CA GLU A 240 -22.09 6.11 -13.06
C GLU A 240 -21.69 6.26 -11.59
N ILE A 241 -20.86 5.34 -11.08
CA ILE A 241 -20.30 5.45 -9.72
C ILE A 241 -19.48 6.74 -9.58
N ALA A 242 -18.56 7.02 -10.51
CA ALA A 242 -17.74 8.23 -10.48
C ALA A 242 -18.59 9.51 -10.48
N ASN A 243 -19.61 9.56 -11.34
CA ASN A 243 -20.51 10.72 -11.42
C ASN A 243 -21.30 10.93 -10.12
N ARG A 244 -21.68 9.84 -9.43
CA ARG A 244 -22.42 9.90 -8.17
C ARG A 244 -21.55 10.24 -6.96
N THR A 245 -20.32 9.73 -6.91
CA THR A 245 -19.46 9.81 -5.70
C THR A 245 -18.32 10.82 -5.81
N GLY A 246 -18.03 11.30 -7.02
CA GLY A 246 -16.86 12.12 -7.33
C GLY A 246 -15.55 11.33 -7.44
N LEU A 247 -15.57 9.99 -7.35
CA LEU A 247 -14.36 9.17 -7.43
C LEU A 247 -13.62 9.42 -8.75
N THR A 248 -12.35 9.76 -8.64
CA THR A 248 -11.49 9.99 -9.82
C THR A 248 -11.03 8.66 -10.42
N ASN A 249 -11.06 8.58 -11.75
CA ASN A 249 -10.45 7.46 -12.46
C ASN A 249 -8.92 7.57 -12.41
N CYS A 250 -8.25 6.61 -11.76
CA CYS A 250 -6.80 6.59 -11.61
C CYS A 250 -6.25 5.20 -11.91
N HIS A 251 -5.08 5.12 -12.54
CA HIS A 251 -4.42 3.86 -12.87
C HIS A 251 -3.25 3.58 -11.92
N ALA A 252 -3.27 2.40 -11.30
CA ALA A 252 -2.28 1.89 -10.38
C ALA A 252 -1.31 0.93 -11.09
N SER A 253 -0.36 1.50 -11.84
CA SER A 253 0.64 0.75 -12.60
C SER A 253 1.55 -0.13 -11.75
N HIS A 254 2.26 -1.05 -12.39
CA HIS A 254 3.33 -1.81 -11.77
C HIS A 254 4.41 -0.89 -11.17
N LEU A 255 5.03 -1.35 -10.08
CA LEU A 255 6.19 -0.68 -9.50
C LEU A 255 7.36 -0.71 -10.48
N THR A 256 8.05 0.42 -10.63
CA THR A 256 9.30 0.52 -11.37
C THR A 256 10.40 1.12 -10.49
N PRO A 257 11.69 0.85 -10.77
CA PRO A 257 12.78 1.47 -10.03
C PRO A 257 12.75 3.00 -10.05
N GLU A 258 12.23 3.63 -11.11
CA GLU A 258 12.16 5.08 -11.28
C GLU A 258 11.22 5.72 -10.24
N MET A 259 10.18 5.01 -9.83
CA MET A 259 9.27 5.43 -8.75
C MET A 259 9.96 5.58 -7.38
N SER A 260 11.17 5.02 -7.21
CA SER A 260 11.94 5.12 -5.97
C SER A 260 12.85 6.34 -5.89
N TYR A 261 12.91 7.16 -6.93
CA TYR A 261 13.65 8.42 -6.88
C TYR A 261 12.98 9.40 -5.92
N ILE A 262 13.79 9.99 -5.05
CA ILE A 262 13.39 11.09 -4.19
C ILE A 262 13.58 12.40 -4.95
N ASP A 263 12.51 13.17 -5.05
CA ASP A 263 12.49 14.52 -5.59
C ASP A 263 12.37 15.51 -4.41
N TRP A 264 13.51 15.94 -3.89
CA TRP A 264 13.58 16.80 -2.71
C TRP A 264 12.92 18.17 -2.92
N GLU A 265 12.79 18.61 -4.18
CA GLU A 265 12.19 19.89 -4.52
C GLU A 265 10.66 19.81 -4.55
N GLN A 266 10.11 18.63 -4.88
CA GLN A 266 8.66 18.45 -5.05
C GLN A 266 7.99 17.67 -3.92
N GLN A 267 8.76 16.99 -3.07
CA GLN A 267 8.28 16.13 -2.00
C GLN A 267 8.59 16.72 -0.62
N SER A 268 7.58 16.72 0.24
CA SER A 268 7.74 16.98 1.67
C SER A 268 8.32 15.77 2.40
N ALA A 269 8.72 15.95 3.66
CA ALA A 269 9.18 14.86 4.51
C ALA A 269 8.08 13.80 4.69
N GLY A 270 6.82 14.19 4.89
CA GLY A 270 5.70 13.27 4.98
C GLY A 270 5.44 12.52 3.67
N ASP A 271 5.61 13.17 2.52
CA ASP A 271 5.55 12.49 1.21
C ASP A 271 6.60 11.37 1.10
N ILE A 272 7.84 11.67 1.50
CA ILE A 272 8.96 10.71 1.45
C ILE A 272 8.76 9.56 2.44
N VAL A 273 8.24 9.84 3.64
CA VAL A 273 7.89 8.81 4.64
C VAL A 273 6.78 7.90 4.09
N ARG A 274 5.73 8.46 3.47
CA ARG A 274 4.68 7.64 2.82
C ARG A 274 5.26 6.80 1.68
N LEU A 275 6.13 7.38 0.85
CA LEU A 275 6.81 6.67 -0.22
C LEU A 275 7.66 5.51 0.32
N TRP A 276 8.36 5.71 1.44
CA TRP A 276 9.14 4.66 2.11
C TRP A 276 8.25 3.48 2.52
N HIS A 277 7.16 3.76 3.23
CA HIS A 277 6.25 2.71 3.70
C HIS A 277 5.52 2.00 2.55
N ALA A 278 5.21 2.71 1.47
CA ALA A 278 4.62 2.10 0.27
C ALA A 278 5.57 1.06 -0.36
N PHE A 279 6.89 1.37 -0.42
CA PHE A 279 7.92 0.46 -0.93
C PHE A 279 8.38 -0.62 0.05
N GLU A 280 7.99 -0.53 1.32
CA GLU A 280 8.41 -1.48 2.35
C GLU A 280 7.96 -2.92 2.00
N GLY A 281 8.91 -3.86 2.08
CA GLY A 281 8.70 -5.26 1.68
C GLY A 281 8.90 -5.54 0.19
N THR A 282 9.15 -4.51 -0.64
CA THR A 282 9.54 -4.70 -2.04
C THR A 282 11.06 -4.84 -2.18
N ALA A 283 11.53 -5.27 -3.36
CA ALA A 283 12.96 -5.31 -3.69
C ALA A 283 13.54 -3.93 -4.09
N ILE A 284 12.72 -2.87 -4.10
CA ILE A 284 13.09 -1.54 -4.56
C ILE A 284 13.30 -0.64 -3.34
N SER A 285 14.51 -0.12 -3.19
CA SER A 285 14.82 0.84 -2.13
C SER A 285 14.79 2.27 -2.66
N LEU A 286 14.25 3.17 -1.84
CA LEU A 286 14.29 4.62 -2.08
C LEU A 286 15.71 5.09 -2.33
N ARG A 287 15.90 5.90 -3.36
CA ARG A 287 17.22 6.33 -3.84
C ARG A 287 17.27 7.79 -4.20
N THR A 288 18.45 8.35 -4.03
CA THR A 288 18.80 9.71 -4.42
C THR A 288 20.24 9.72 -4.95
N GLN A 289 20.65 10.86 -5.48
CA GLN A 289 21.99 11.07 -5.99
C GLN A 289 22.72 12.15 -5.20
N MET A 290 24.05 12.15 -5.27
CA MET A 290 24.89 13.19 -4.69
C MET A 290 26.13 13.38 -5.57
N SER A 291 26.38 14.62 -5.97
CA SER A 291 27.59 15.00 -6.69
C SER A 291 28.81 14.91 -5.76
N ILE A 292 29.85 14.25 -6.23
CA ILE A 292 31.12 14.08 -5.51
C ILE A 292 32.28 14.46 -6.42
N SER A 293 33.34 15.01 -5.83
CA SER A 293 34.60 15.29 -6.53
C SER A 293 35.73 14.57 -5.82
N ARG A 294 36.56 13.83 -6.57
CA ARG A 294 37.72 13.14 -5.98
C ARG A 294 38.84 14.17 -5.74
N THR A 295 39.40 14.14 -4.53
CA THR A 295 40.50 15.03 -4.12
C THR A 295 41.74 14.87 -5.01
N ILE A 296 41.90 13.71 -5.64
CA ILE A 296 42.97 13.39 -6.60
C ILE A 296 42.29 13.15 -7.96
N GLY A 297 42.52 14.05 -8.92
CA GLY A 297 42.09 13.89 -10.32
C GLY A 297 41.03 14.87 -10.85
N ARG A 298 40.35 15.68 -10.01
CA ARG A 298 39.32 16.68 -10.43
C ARG A 298 38.30 16.17 -11.47
N GLU A 299 37.93 14.89 -11.40
CA GLU A 299 36.79 14.37 -12.14
C GLU A 299 35.57 14.41 -11.23
N ASP A 300 34.60 15.23 -11.59
CA ASP A 300 33.29 15.23 -10.94
C ASP A 300 32.55 13.95 -11.31
N SER A 301 31.87 13.36 -10.34
CA SER A 301 31.14 12.10 -10.49
C SER A 301 29.90 12.10 -9.61
N CYS A 302 28.99 11.14 -9.84
CA CYS A 302 27.74 11.05 -9.07
C CYS A 302 27.66 9.74 -8.29
N ALA A 303 27.55 9.83 -6.96
CA ALA A 303 27.26 8.69 -6.11
C ALA A 303 25.75 8.42 -6.06
N GLN A 304 25.36 7.15 -6.14
CA GLN A 304 23.98 6.74 -5.87
C GLN A 304 23.84 6.37 -4.39
N LEU A 305 22.84 6.93 -3.74
CA LEU A 305 22.52 6.67 -2.35
C LEU A 305 21.16 6.00 -2.24
N TYR A 306 21.06 5.08 -1.30
CA TYR A 306 19.83 4.36 -0.98
C TYR A 306 19.54 4.60 0.50
N LEU A 307 18.32 5.03 0.82
CA LEU A 307 17.91 5.11 2.22
C LEU A 307 17.92 3.69 2.81
N SER A 308 18.40 3.55 4.05
CA SER A 308 18.57 2.23 4.68
C SER A 308 18.48 2.30 6.20
N GLY A 309 18.27 1.15 6.83
CA GLY A 309 18.10 1.06 8.28
C GLY A 309 16.64 1.19 8.67
N HIS A 310 16.36 2.06 9.65
CA HIS A 310 15.01 2.32 10.11
C HIS A 310 14.26 3.24 9.14
N ALA A 311 12.93 3.23 9.24
CA ALA A 311 12.10 4.15 8.48
C ALA A 311 12.53 5.61 8.75
N PRO A 312 12.59 6.45 7.70
CA PRO A 312 12.83 7.86 7.89
C PRO A 312 11.67 8.46 8.69
N LEU A 313 11.96 9.51 9.46
CA LEU A 313 11.00 10.14 10.35
C LEU A 313 10.79 11.59 9.93
N VAL A 314 9.55 12.06 10.05
CA VAL A 314 9.24 13.48 9.91
C VAL A 314 9.70 14.19 11.17
N VAL A 315 10.48 15.26 11.03
CA VAL A 315 10.78 16.16 12.15
C VAL A 315 9.52 17.00 12.42
N PRO A 316 9.02 17.06 13.68
CA PRO A 316 7.81 17.79 14.01
C PRO A 316 7.98 19.30 13.79
N SER A 317 6.85 20.03 13.71
CA SER A 317 6.90 21.49 13.64
C SER A 317 7.20 22.06 15.03
N VAL A 318 7.86 23.22 15.11
CA VAL A 318 8.06 23.93 16.39
C VAL A 318 6.74 24.40 16.99
N VAL A 319 5.70 24.55 16.16
CA VAL A 319 4.35 24.97 16.59
C VAL A 319 3.57 23.82 17.22
N ASP A 320 3.96 22.57 16.98
CA ASP A 320 3.43 21.44 17.74
C ASP A 320 3.82 21.67 19.20
N GLN A 321 2.83 21.75 20.11
CA GLN A 321 3.14 22.00 21.52
C GLN A 321 4.21 21.02 21.97
N PRO A 322 5.29 21.49 22.65
CA PRO A 322 6.30 20.59 23.16
C PRO A 322 5.56 19.53 23.96
N VAL A 323 5.66 18.27 23.52
CA VAL A 323 4.96 17.18 24.18
C VAL A 323 5.40 17.26 25.63
N THR A 324 4.45 17.55 26.53
CA THR A 324 4.72 17.81 27.96
C THR A 324 5.40 16.62 28.62
N ASP A 325 5.36 15.46 27.97
CA ASP A 325 6.14 14.26 28.27
C ASP A 325 6.52 13.51 26.97
N PRO A 326 7.74 13.68 26.42
CA PRO A 326 8.15 12.93 25.21
C PRO A 326 8.09 11.43 25.49
N GLN A 327 7.17 10.73 24.81
CA GLN A 327 6.89 9.31 25.05
C GLN A 327 8.11 8.43 24.81
N THR A 328 9.05 8.87 23.98
CA THR A 328 10.30 8.15 23.70
C THR A 328 11.52 9.08 23.61
N LYS A 329 12.72 8.49 23.78
CA LYS A 329 14.00 9.16 23.53
C LYS A 329 14.10 9.73 22.11
N VAL A 330 13.54 9.02 21.12
CA VAL A 330 13.55 9.46 19.72
C VAL A 330 12.70 10.72 19.55
N ASP A 331 11.53 10.78 20.19
CA ASP A 331 10.66 11.97 20.11
C ASP A 331 11.36 13.19 20.70
N SER A 332 12.00 13.04 21.87
CA SER A 332 12.79 14.12 22.48
C SER A 332 13.90 14.63 21.54
N GLN A 333 14.60 13.72 20.86
CA GLN A 333 15.64 14.07 19.89
C GLN A 333 15.09 14.77 18.64
N LEU A 334 13.92 14.37 18.15
CA LEU A 334 13.26 15.02 17.01
C LEU A 334 12.73 16.42 17.35
N HIS A 335 12.21 16.62 18.56
CA HIS A 335 11.79 17.95 19.03
C HIS A 335 12.99 18.89 19.22
N GLU A 336 14.09 18.37 19.76
CA GLU A 336 15.36 19.11 19.82
C GLU A 336 15.82 19.52 18.42
N ALA A 337 15.80 18.58 17.47
CA ALA A 337 16.13 18.85 16.09
C ALA A 337 15.21 19.90 15.47
N ALA A 338 13.89 19.83 15.70
CA ALA A 338 12.93 20.79 15.20
C ALA A 338 13.28 22.22 15.63
N TYR A 339 13.61 22.43 16.90
CA TYR A 339 14.02 23.73 17.43
C TYR A 339 15.31 24.26 16.76
N LEU A 340 16.31 23.39 16.58
CA LEU A 340 17.59 23.77 15.95
C LEU A 340 17.43 24.07 14.46
N LEU A 341 16.63 23.26 13.76
CA LEU A 341 16.41 23.37 12.32
C LEU A 341 15.50 24.55 11.95
N ALA A 342 14.67 25.03 12.87
CA ALA A 342 13.84 26.22 12.67
C ALA A 342 14.66 27.51 12.46
N ALA A 343 15.91 27.54 12.94
CA ALA A 343 16.82 28.65 12.72
C ALA A 343 17.58 28.58 11.38
N MET A 344 17.33 27.55 10.56
CA MET A 344 17.96 27.42 9.24
C MET A 344 17.39 28.46 8.25
N PRO A 345 18.23 29.11 7.43
CA PRO A 345 17.76 30.10 6.47
C PRO A 345 16.95 29.45 5.35
N GLU A 346 15.95 30.18 4.83
CA GLU A 346 15.14 29.73 3.69
C GLU A 346 15.97 29.46 2.43
N SER A 347 17.11 30.14 2.29
CA SER A 347 18.07 29.96 1.19
C SER A 347 18.84 28.63 1.24
N PHE A 348 18.74 27.85 2.32
CA PHE A 348 19.30 26.51 2.36
C PHE A 348 18.66 25.68 1.23
N PRO A 349 19.36 24.80 0.50
CA PRO A 349 18.73 24.07 -0.61
C PRO A 349 17.83 22.92 -0.11
N HIS A 350 16.85 22.52 -0.92
CA HIS A 350 16.20 21.22 -0.74
C HIS A 350 17.19 20.10 -1.04
N GLY A 351 17.07 18.97 -0.35
CA GLY A 351 18.07 17.90 -0.36
C GLY A 351 19.32 18.24 0.46
N GLY A 352 19.45 19.47 0.96
CA GLY A 352 20.53 19.92 1.83
C GLY A 352 20.63 19.06 3.10
N LEU A 353 21.85 18.65 3.44
CA LEU A 353 22.13 17.73 4.54
C LEU A 353 22.64 18.48 5.77
N VAL A 354 22.13 18.14 6.94
CA VAL A 354 22.55 18.70 8.23
C VAL A 354 22.73 17.58 9.25
N TYR A 355 23.76 17.69 10.07
CA TYR A 355 23.91 16.91 11.30
C TYR A 355 23.91 17.83 12.50
N LEU A 356 23.26 17.37 13.56
CA LEU A 356 23.01 18.18 14.75
C LEU A 356 23.67 17.55 15.96
N ARG A 357 24.36 18.37 16.74
CA ARG A 357 24.77 18.04 18.10
C ARG A 357 23.64 18.35 19.07
N SER A 358 23.41 17.47 20.04
CA SER A 358 22.48 17.78 21.13
C SER A 358 23.03 18.96 21.93
N GLN A 359 22.17 19.95 22.18
CA GLN A 359 22.37 21.04 23.12
C GLN A 359 21.76 20.74 24.50
N TRP A 360 20.80 19.81 24.58
CA TRP A 360 20.13 19.45 25.84
C TRP A 360 20.82 18.31 26.60
N ASN A 361 21.53 17.43 25.90
CA ASN A 361 22.21 16.29 26.52
C ASN A 361 23.73 16.35 26.29
N PRO A 362 24.52 16.86 27.26
CA PRO A 362 25.96 16.96 27.11
C PRO A 362 26.67 15.60 27.01
N SER A 363 26.04 14.49 27.40
CA SER A 363 26.57 13.13 27.25
C SER A 363 26.34 12.53 25.85
N HIS A 364 25.42 13.10 25.06
CA HIS A 364 25.14 12.68 23.68
C HIS A 364 25.54 13.79 22.70
N HIS A 365 26.81 13.82 22.31
CA HIS A 365 27.34 14.88 21.45
C HIS A 365 26.74 14.96 20.04
N LEU A 366 26.01 13.94 19.56
CA LEU A 366 25.45 13.88 18.21
C LEU A 366 24.04 13.25 18.24
N LEU A 367 23.07 13.88 17.59
CA LEU A 367 21.78 13.25 17.33
C LEU A 367 21.96 12.08 16.35
N PRO A 368 21.28 10.94 16.53
CA PRO A 368 21.54 9.71 15.77
C PRO A 368 20.96 9.74 14.34
N PHE A 369 20.72 10.93 13.79
CA PHE A 369 20.08 11.14 12.51
C PHE A 369 20.87 12.14 11.66
N ALA A 370 20.84 11.91 10.35
CA ALA A 370 21.05 12.95 9.36
C ALA A 370 19.72 13.64 9.10
N PHE A 371 19.73 14.97 8.95
CA PHE A 371 18.54 15.74 8.66
C PHE A 371 18.63 16.28 7.24
N VAL A 372 17.62 16.00 6.44
CA VAL A 372 17.56 16.44 5.04
C VAL A 372 16.41 17.42 4.89
N SER A 373 16.67 18.56 4.26
CA SER A 373 15.63 19.54 4.00
C SER A 373 14.77 19.13 2.81
N CYS A 374 13.46 19.27 2.95
CA CYS A 374 12.45 18.91 1.96
C CYS A 374 11.51 20.09 1.68
N LYS A 375 10.66 19.95 0.66
CA LYS A 375 9.58 20.90 0.40
C LYS A 375 8.69 21.09 1.64
N PRO A 376 8.11 22.27 1.89
CA PRO A 376 7.07 22.42 2.91
C PRO A 376 5.92 21.40 2.79
N GLU A 377 5.32 21.00 3.90
CA GLU A 377 4.09 20.19 3.91
C GLU A 377 2.93 21.04 3.35
N SER A 378 2.22 20.54 2.33
CA SER A 378 1.04 21.22 1.79
C SER A 378 -0.24 20.63 2.39
N GLU A 379 -0.81 21.30 3.40
CA GLU A 379 -2.25 21.60 3.61
C GLU A 379 -2.57 21.90 5.11
N LEU A 380 -3.41 22.94 5.32
CA LEU A 380 -4.19 23.31 6.53
C LEU A 380 -3.57 24.17 7.65
N SER A 381 -2.44 24.87 7.47
CA SER A 381 -2.05 25.92 8.43
C SER A 381 -2.38 27.32 7.89
N PRO A 382 -3.14 28.17 8.62
CA PRO A 382 -3.49 29.54 8.20
C PRO A 382 -2.32 30.54 8.38
N GLN A 383 -1.10 30.04 8.55
CA GLN A 383 0.11 30.82 8.74
C GLN A 383 0.90 30.88 7.43
N PRO A 384 1.60 31.99 7.13
CA PRO A 384 2.17 32.25 5.83
C PRO A 384 3.20 31.18 5.43
N GLU A 385 3.13 30.83 4.15
CA GLU A 385 4.03 30.02 3.36
C GLU A 385 5.52 30.28 3.70
N SER A 386 6.21 29.43 4.49
CA SER A 386 7.67 29.56 4.64
C SER A 386 8.43 28.44 5.38
N GLN A 387 7.79 27.53 6.14
CA GLN A 387 8.57 26.47 6.81
C GLN A 387 8.72 25.20 5.97
N ARG A 388 9.96 24.96 5.53
CA ARG A 388 10.43 23.69 4.95
C ARG A 388 10.13 22.54 5.91
N SER A 389 9.86 21.36 5.36
CA SER A 389 9.80 20.14 6.17
C SER A 389 11.19 19.50 6.25
N TRP A 390 11.41 18.68 7.27
CA TRP A 390 12.70 18.04 7.52
C TRP A 390 12.52 16.54 7.72
N LEU A 391 13.38 15.78 7.05
CA LEU A 391 13.42 14.32 7.12
C LEU A 391 14.61 13.89 7.96
N ALA A 392 14.36 13.13 9.02
CA ALA A 392 15.40 12.47 9.81
C ALA A 392 15.66 11.06 9.27
N ILE A 393 16.90 10.78 8.87
CA ILE A 393 17.33 9.47 8.35
C ILE A 393 18.44 8.89 9.22
N SER A 394 18.34 7.61 9.59
CA SER A 394 19.35 6.96 10.45
C SER A 394 20.64 6.63 9.68
N SER A 395 20.51 6.23 8.42
CA SER A 395 21.64 5.81 7.60
C SER A 395 21.32 5.78 6.11
N VAL A 396 22.38 5.80 5.30
CA VAL A 396 22.31 5.67 3.84
C VAL A 396 23.32 4.64 3.36
N LYS A 397 22.94 3.82 2.39
CA LYS A 397 23.85 2.93 1.66
C LYS A 397 24.36 3.65 0.43
N VAL A 398 25.67 3.67 0.22
CA VAL A 398 26.29 4.42 -0.88
C VAL A 398 26.93 3.48 -1.88
N ARG A 399 26.60 3.70 -3.16
CA ARG A 399 27.29 3.15 -4.33
C ARG A 399 28.18 4.23 -4.92
N TRP A 400 29.48 4.03 -4.82
CA TRP A 400 30.47 4.94 -5.39
C TRP A 400 30.60 4.77 -6.92
N PRO A 401 30.86 5.85 -7.66
CA PRO A 401 31.17 5.77 -9.09
C PRO A 401 32.32 4.80 -9.37
N GLY A 402 32.15 3.94 -10.38
CA GLY A 402 33.14 2.94 -10.77
C GLY A 402 33.25 1.72 -9.85
N SER A 403 32.43 1.63 -8.79
CA SER A 403 32.38 0.42 -7.96
C SER A 403 31.64 -0.71 -8.68
N SER A 404 32.35 -1.78 -9.01
CA SER A 404 31.78 -3.04 -9.50
C SER A 404 31.32 -3.96 -8.38
N ARG A 405 31.69 -3.67 -7.12
CA ARG A 405 31.33 -4.50 -5.97
C ARG A 405 29.85 -4.34 -5.62
N PRO A 406 29.15 -5.44 -5.32
CA PRO A 406 27.74 -5.42 -4.92
C PRO A 406 27.53 -4.80 -3.53
N ASP A 407 28.58 -4.78 -2.69
CA ASP A 407 28.51 -4.33 -1.30
C ASP A 407 28.43 -2.80 -1.22
N LEU A 408 27.25 -2.31 -0.85
CA LEU A 408 27.03 -0.88 -0.58
C LEU A 408 27.58 -0.52 0.80
N ARG A 409 28.36 0.56 0.88
CA ARG A 409 28.86 1.06 2.18
C ARG A 409 27.73 1.74 2.94
N LEU A 410 27.50 1.34 4.18
CA LEU A 410 26.60 2.06 5.08
C LEU A 410 27.31 3.30 5.63
N LEU A 411 26.64 4.46 5.56
CA LEU A 411 27.04 5.68 6.24
C LEU A 411 25.94 6.08 7.23
N THR A 412 26.35 6.38 8.44
CA THR A 412 25.50 6.85 9.54
C THR A 412 25.75 8.33 9.81
N ALA A 413 24.92 8.94 10.67
CA ALA A 413 25.17 10.30 11.16
C ALA A 413 26.59 10.47 11.73
N LEU A 414 27.13 9.44 12.39
CA LEU A 414 28.47 9.46 12.96
C LEU A 414 29.57 9.47 11.90
N ASP A 415 29.43 8.70 10.82
CA ASP A 415 30.40 8.69 9.72
C ASP A 415 30.50 10.08 9.07
N LEU A 416 29.34 10.70 8.86
CA LEU A 416 29.21 11.99 8.20
C LEU A 416 29.74 13.11 9.11
N PHE A 417 29.45 13.03 10.41
CA PHE A 417 30.03 13.88 11.44
C PHE A 417 31.57 13.79 11.52
N ASN A 418 32.13 12.59 11.41
CA ASN A 418 33.58 12.35 11.44
C ASN A 418 34.30 12.84 10.18
N GLY A 419 33.61 13.54 9.27
CA GLY A 419 34.22 14.15 8.09
C GLY A 419 34.48 13.16 6.96
N TYR A 420 33.72 12.05 6.91
CA TYR A 420 33.82 11.08 5.82
C TYR A 420 33.47 11.71 4.47
N LEU A 421 32.50 12.64 4.46
CA LEU A 421 32.29 13.58 3.37
C LEU A 421 32.88 14.93 3.79
N LYS A 422 33.37 15.71 2.82
CA LYS A 422 33.81 17.09 3.03
C LYS A 422 33.11 17.97 2.00
N GLU A 423 32.57 19.10 2.45
CA GLU A 423 31.96 20.09 1.58
C GLU A 423 33.02 20.69 0.64
N LEU A 424 32.68 20.83 -0.64
CA LEU A 424 33.57 21.47 -1.61
C LEU A 424 33.57 22.99 -1.37
N PRO A 425 34.74 23.67 -1.37
CA PRO A 425 34.82 25.11 -1.10
C PRO A 425 33.93 25.99 -1.99
N SER A 426 33.69 25.57 -3.24
CA SER A 426 32.86 26.26 -4.23
C SER A 426 31.35 26.19 -3.95
N LEU A 427 30.92 25.29 -3.07
CA LEU A 427 29.51 25.08 -2.72
C LEU A 427 29.16 25.61 -1.32
N ARG A 428 30.11 26.27 -0.65
CA ARG A 428 29.85 26.96 0.61
C ARG A 428 28.76 28.00 0.40
N LEU A 429 27.68 27.91 1.20
CA LEU A 429 26.60 28.89 1.20
C LEU A 429 27.19 30.30 1.33
N SER A 430 26.88 31.16 0.37
CA SER A 430 27.46 32.48 0.19
C SER A 430 26.95 33.55 1.18
N SER A 431 26.32 33.15 2.29
CA SER A 431 25.70 34.08 3.25
C SER A 431 26.35 34.06 4.64
N PRO A 432 26.55 35.23 5.30
CA PRO A 432 27.10 35.33 6.65
C PRO A 432 26.06 35.03 7.75
N HIS A 433 25.07 34.16 7.49
CA HIS A 433 24.10 33.78 8.51
C HIS A 433 24.80 32.89 9.54
N ARG A 434 24.70 33.27 10.83
CA ARG A 434 25.20 32.45 11.94
C ARG A 434 24.39 31.15 11.99
N VAL A 435 24.92 30.11 11.36
CA VAL A 435 24.43 28.75 11.53
C VAL A 435 24.42 28.45 13.04
N PRO A 436 23.32 27.91 13.61
CA PRO A 436 23.27 27.59 15.03
C PRO A 436 24.45 26.72 15.47
N GLN A 437 24.93 26.94 16.70
CA GLN A 437 26.02 26.15 17.25
C GLN A 437 25.61 24.66 17.28
N GLY A 438 26.45 23.80 16.69
CA GLY A 438 26.20 22.36 16.62
C GLY A 438 25.59 21.86 15.31
N CYS A 439 25.26 22.74 14.37
CA CYS A 439 24.88 22.37 13.01
C CYS A 439 26.12 22.19 12.13
N HIS A 440 26.17 21.07 11.41
CA HIS A 440 27.19 20.79 10.40
C HIS A 440 26.52 20.60 9.04
N LEU A 441 26.80 21.51 8.11
CA LEU A 441 26.19 21.54 6.77
C LEU A 441 27.04 20.76 5.78
N PHE A 442 26.37 20.08 4.85
CA PHE A 442 27.01 19.40 3.73
C PHE A 442 26.25 19.66 2.43
N ASN A 443 26.95 19.49 1.31
CA ASN A 443 26.32 19.41 0.00
C ASN A 443 25.17 18.42 0.03
N GLY A 444 24.05 18.87 -0.52
CA GLY A 444 22.81 18.13 -0.50
C GLY A 444 22.75 16.99 -1.49
N PHE A 445 21.76 16.14 -1.27
CA PHE A 445 21.27 15.21 -2.26
C PHE A 445 20.66 15.96 -3.44
N SER A 446 20.91 15.48 -4.65
CA SER A 446 20.30 16.01 -5.86
C SER A 446 18.96 15.31 -6.11
N SER A 447 17.95 16.11 -6.44
CA SER A 447 16.65 15.62 -6.89
C SER A 447 16.79 14.82 -8.19
N SER A 448 16.00 13.77 -8.31
CA SER A 448 15.82 13.03 -9.55
C SER A 448 14.33 12.93 -9.84
N THR A 449 13.93 13.13 -11.09
CA THR A 449 12.52 13.12 -11.46
C THR A 449 11.86 11.79 -11.12
N ASN A 450 10.80 11.84 -10.32
CA ASN A 450 9.93 10.70 -10.07
C ASN A 450 8.76 10.75 -11.06
N PRO A 451 8.60 9.77 -11.96
CA PRO A 451 7.61 9.84 -13.04
C PRO A 451 6.15 9.80 -12.57
N PHE A 452 5.91 9.52 -11.29
CA PHE A 452 4.57 9.50 -10.68
C PHE A 452 4.31 10.70 -9.76
N TRP A 453 5.22 11.67 -9.73
CA TRP A 453 5.09 12.85 -8.89
C TRP A 453 4.74 14.10 -9.71
N PRO A 454 3.77 14.93 -9.28
CA PRO A 454 2.89 14.72 -8.12
C PRO A 454 1.84 13.62 -8.40
N PRO A 455 1.47 12.82 -7.39
CA PRO A 455 0.38 11.86 -7.51
C PRO A 455 -0.97 12.60 -7.65
N PRO A 456 -2.05 11.91 -8.08
CA PRO A 456 -3.40 12.44 -7.97
C PRO A 456 -3.71 12.91 -6.55
N LYS A 457 -4.56 13.93 -6.41
CA LYS A 457 -4.94 14.46 -5.09
C LYS A 457 -5.44 13.35 -4.15
N PRO A 458 -5.10 13.41 -2.86
CA PRO A 458 -5.58 12.44 -1.88
C PRO A 458 -7.10 12.35 -1.89
N TRP A 459 -7.63 11.13 -1.87
CA TRP A 459 -9.05 10.90 -1.71
C TRP A 459 -9.42 10.88 -0.23
N THR A 460 -10.20 11.87 0.20
CA THR A 460 -10.55 12.08 1.62
C THR A 460 -12.03 11.89 1.92
N VAL A 461 -12.87 11.87 0.87
CA VAL A 461 -14.31 11.78 0.97
C VAL A 461 -14.74 10.32 1.15
N LEU A 462 -15.48 10.05 2.22
CA LEU A 462 -16.07 8.73 2.41
C LEU A 462 -17.27 8.60 1.49
N THR A 463 -17.21 7.67 0.53
CA THR A 463 -18.28 7.44 -0.44
C THR A 463 -19.28 6.43 0.11
N GLU A 464 -20.55 6.60 -0.20
CA GLU A 464 -21.55 5.57 0.12
C GLU A 464 -21.23 4.27 -0.66
N PRO A 465 -21.33 3.10 0.00
CA PRO A 465 -21.09 1.82 -0.63
C PRO A 465 -22.11 1.54 -1.75
N VAL A 466 -21.69 0.81 -2.78
CA VAL A 466 -22.62 0.25 -3.77
C VAL A 466 -23.24 -1.00 -3.17
N LEU A 467 -24.56 -0.96 -2.92
CA LEU A 467 -25.32 -2.07 -2.38
C LEU A 467 -25.73 -3.06 -3.48
N LEU A 468 -25.96 -4.31 -3.10
CA LEU A 468 -26.43 -5.36 -4.00
C LEU A 468 -27.85 -5.09 -4.50
N PRO A 469 -28.26 -5.65 -5.65
CA PRO A 469 -29.67 -5.62 -6.08
C PRO A 469 -30.58 -6.24 -5.01
N GLY A 470 -31.69 -5.55 -4.71
CA GLY A 470 -32.68 -5.98 -3.71
C GLY A 470 -32.30 -5.74 -2.26
N SER A 471 -31.16 -5.10 -1.97
CA SER A 471 -30.79 -4.69 -0.60
C SER A 471 -31.76 -3.61 -0.12
N ILE A 472 -32.67 -3.95 0.80
CA ILE A 472 -33.46 -2.94 1.50
C ILE A 472 -32.49 -2.15 2.38
N VAL A 473 -32.46 -0.82 2.20
CA VAL A 473 -31.71 0.10 3.05
C VAL A 473 -32.32 0.07 4.45
N HIS A 474 -31.89 -0.87 5.28
CA HIS A 474 -31.89 -0.57 6.71
C HIS A 474 -30.80 0.48 6.88
N LYS A 475 -31.19 1.71 7.23
CA LYS A 475 -30.31 2.72 7.81
C LYS A 475 -29.70 2.11 9.08
N SER A 476 -28.72 1.23 8.94
CA SER A 476 -27.95 0.73 10.07
C SER A 476 -27.07 1.89 10.51
N CYS A 477 -27.25 2.23 11.79
CA CYS A 477 -26.59 3.31 12.47
C CYS A 477 -25.09 3.25 12.17
N VAL A 478 -24.53 4.36 11.70
CA VAL A 478 -23.11 4.64 11.86
C VAL A 478 -22.80 4.38 13.34
N PRO A 479 -21.91 3.43 13.71
CA PRO A 479 -21.47 3.38 15.08
C PRO A 479 -20.61 4.63 15.30
N SER A 480 -21.19 5.64 15.95
CA SER A 480 -20.51 6.84 16.44
C SER A 480 -19.62 6.56 17.66
N HIS A 481 -19.09 5.34 17.77
CA HIS A 481 -18.16 4.97 18.83
C HIS A 481 -16.85 4.53 18.21
N ILE A 482 -15.97 5.53 18.05
CA ILE A 482 -14.55 5.36 18.33
C ILE A 482 -14.50 4.71 19.72
N VAL A 483 -14.22 3.42 19.77
CA VAL A 483 -13.86 2.76 21.04
C VAL A 483 -12.49 3.30 21.38
N ASP A 484 -12.49 4.32 22.22
CA ASP A 484 -11.34 4.80 22.96
C ASP A 484 -10.79 3.60 23.74
N CYS A 485 -9.72 2.99 23.22
CA CYS A 485 -9.06 1.84 23.81
C CYS A 485 -8.18 2.33 24.97
N ARG A 486 -8.82 2.90 26.00
CA ARG A 486 -8.24 3.27 27.29
C ARG A 486 -9.09 2.63 28.38
N ARG A 487 -8.85 1.35 28.64
CA ARG A 487 -9.05 0.64 29.93
C ARG A 487 -8.98 -0.88 29.70
N CYS A 488 -7.77 -1.41 29.78
CA CYS A 488 -7.55 -2.74 30.34
C CYS A 488 -6.61 -2.56 31.53
N SER A 489 -7.20 -2.14 32.64
CA SER A 489 -6.67 -2.32 33.98
C SER A 489 -7.71 -3.17 34.71
N ASP A 490 -7.22 -4.22 35.37
CA ASP A 490 -7.94 -5.13 36.26
C ASP A 490 -8.69 -6.30 35.59
N VAL A 491 -7.98 -7.42 35.37
CA VAL A 491 -8.03 -8.70 36.14
C VAL A 491 -7.22 -9.75 35.40
#